data_AF-A0A9N9ILN3-F1
#
_entry.id   AF-A0A9N9ILN3-F1
#
_cell.length_a   1.000
_cell.length_b   1.000
_cell.length_c   1.000
_cell.angle_alpha   90.00
_cell.angle_beta   90.00
_cell.angle_gamma   90.00
#
_symmetry.space_group_name_H-M   'P 1'
#
loop_
_entity.id
_entity.type
_entity.pdbx_description
1 polymer ?
#
loop_
_entity_poly.entity_id
_entity_poly.type
_entity_poly.pdbx_seq_one_letter_code
_entity_poly.pdbx_strand_id
1 'polypeptide(L)'
;MYNWSDQLRVIGEIDVIVDTRNVYRPDICARPRNRHQSPPSQAVNSSGNPYPTMVVEIGNTESLNSLHGLVEKYFSQRTTIQIYLAIKLYPPHHNNTFALLAVLYLRNNPNPTTPVVVKSFGTAPLSNHSQIYLQSIVQDEVITGVGFEGAPCDGANIGEYQLAIPINLLFNGVD
;
A
#
# COMPACT_ATOMS: atom_id res chain seq x y z
N MET A 1 -2.98 -9.23 -32.80
CA MET A 1 -2.11 -8.35 -31.99
C MET A 1 -2.32 -8.71 -30.53
N TYR A 2 -1.30 -9.25 -29.87
CA TYR A 2 -1.31 -9.34 -28.40
C TYR A 2 -1.20 -7.93 -27.85
N ASN A 3 -2.10 -7.56 -26.95
CA ASN A 3 -2.08 -6.26 -26.30
C ASN A 3 -0.89 -6.25 -25.31
N TRP A 4 0.26 -5.76 -25.74
CA TRP A 4 1.47 -5.66 -24.91
C TRP A 4 1.29 -4.67 -23.76
N SER A 5 0.39 -3.69 -23.92
CA SER A 5 -0.07 -2.76 -22.90
C SER A 5 -1.37 -3.24 -22.22
N ASP A 6 -1.76 -2.58 -21.14
CA ASP A 6 -3.05 -2.79 -20.43
C ASP A 6 -3.17 -4.13 -19.68
N GLN A 7 -2.04 -4.72 -19.26
CA GLN A 7 -2.03 -5.97 -18.51
C GLN A 7 -2.49 -5.82 -17.06
N LEU A 8 -2.49 -4.60 -16.52
CA LEU A 8 -3.01 -4.29 -15.19
C LEU A 8 -4.42 -3.70 -15.30
N ARG A 9 -5.34 -4.23 -14.48
CA ARG A 9 -6.66 -3.65 -14.27
C ARG A 9 -6.67 -2.95 -12.92
N VAL A 10 -6.80 -1.63 -12.94
CA VAL A 10 -7.14 -0.84 -11.76
C VAL A 10 -8.66 -0.85 -11.63
N ILE A 11 -9.13 -1.10 -10.41
CA ILE A 11 -10.54 -1.26 -10.07
C ILE A 11 -10.81 -0.37 -8.86
N GLY A 12 -11.87 0.43 -8.91
CA GLY A 12 -12.34 1.16 -7.73
C GLY A 12 -13.25 0.28 -6.89
N GLU A 13 -13.16 0.43 -5.56
CA GLU A 13 -14.13 -0.03 -4.56
C GLU A 13 -14.66 -1.47 -4.73
N ILE A 14 -13.81 -2.47 -4.45
CA ILE A 14 -14.25 -3.87 -4.38
C ILE A 14 -14.46 -4.28 -2.92
N ASP A 15 -15.52 -5.03 -2.64
CA ASP A 15 -15.71 -5.70 -1.35
C ASP A 15 -14.60 -6.75 -1.11
N VAL A 16 -13.79 -6.52 -0.08
CA VAL A 16 -12.78 -7.46 0.42
C VAL A 16 -13.28 -8.07 1.72
N ILE A 17 -13.75 -9.32 1.65
CA ILE A 17 -14.16 -10.08 2.85
C ILE A 17 -12.89 -10.65 3.48
N VAL A 18 -12.49 -10.12 4.63
CA VAL A 18 -11.23 -10.47 5.29
C VAL A 18 -11.38 -11.55 6.36
N ASP A 19 -12.61 -11.76 6.85
CA ASP A 19 -13.00 -12.84 7.78
C ASP A 19 -14.53 -13.05 7.73
N THR A 20 -15.11 -13.77 8.70
CA THR A 20 -16.55 -14.09 8.72
C THR A 20 -17.46 -12.92 9.09
N ARG A 21 -16.92 -11.78 9.52
CA ARG A 21 -17.66 -10.64 10.07
C ARG A 21 -17.32 -9.31 9.43
N ASN A 22 -16.17 -9.20 8.77
CA ASN A 22 -15.64 -7.93 8.30
C ASN A 22 -15.48 -7.91 6.77
N VAL A 23 -15.94 -6.80 6.18
CA VAL A 23 -15.78 -6.45 4.77
C VAL A 23 -15.16 -5.07 4.69
N TYR A 24 -14.11 -4.93 3.90
CA TYR A 24 -13.41 -3.67 3.64
C TYR A 24 -13.57 -3.26 2.18
N ARG A 25 -13.51 -1.95 1.93
CA ARG A 25 -13.55 -1.36 0.59
C ARG A 25 -12.32 -0.47 0.42
N PRO A 26 -11.21 -1.02 -0.11
CA PRO A 26 -10.04 -0.21 -0.37
C PRO A 26 -10.32 0.83 -1.43
N ASP A 27 -9.69 2.00 -1.29
CA ASP A 27 -9.81 3.11 -2.24
C ASP A 27 -9.38 2.71 -3.65
N ILE A 28 -8.30 1.92 -3.77
CA ILE A 28 -7.78 1.45 -5.06
C ILE A 28 -7.45 -0.04 -4.98
N CYS A 29 -7.92 -0.79 -5.97
CA CYS A 29 -7.52 -2.17 -6.21
C CYS A 29 -6.77 -2.28 -7.52
N ALA A 30 -5.74 -3.13 -7.57
CA ALA A 30 -5.09 -3.50 -8.82
C ALA A 30 -4.88 -5.01 -8.92
N ARG A 31 -5.10 -5.55 -10.13
CA ARG A 31 -4.80 -6.95 -10.45
C ARG A 31 -4.45 -7.13 -11.93
N PRO A 32 -3.64 -8.14 -12.29
CA PRO A 32 -3.43 -8.50 -13.69
C PRO A 32 -4.73 -8.93 -14.37
N ARG A 33 -4.93 -8.58 -15.65
CA ARG A 33 -6.08 -8.98 -16.46
C ARG A 33 -6.06 -10.47 -16.78
N ASN A 34 -4.89 -10.98 -17.16
CA ASN A 34 -4.68 -12.37 -17.56
C ASN A 34 -4.15 -13.23 -16.42
N ARG A 35 -4.57 -12.94 -15.17
CA ARG A 35 -4.28 -13.85 -14.06
C ARG A 35 -4.91 -15.20 -14.46
N HIS A 36 -4.07 -16.18 -14.80
CA HIS A 36 -4.52 -17.56 -14.99
C HIS A 36 -5.41 -17.86 -13.79
N GLN A 37 -6.68 -18.21 -14.04
CA GLN A 37 -7.57 -18.70 -13.00
C GLN A 37 -6.85 -19.86 -12.34
N SER A 38 -6.19 -19.57 -11.23
CA SER A 38 -5.59 -20.60 -10.40
C SER A 38 -6.75 -21.37 -9.77
N PRO A 39 -6.50 -22.58 -9.26
CA PRO A 39 -7.52 -23.61 -9.08
C PRO A 39 -8.78 -23.15 -8.31
N PRO A 40 -9.90 -23.89 -8.41
CA PRO A 40 -11.18 -23.61 -7.73
C PRO A 40 -11.12 -23.34 -6.21
N SER A 41 -9.96 -23.56 -5.57
CA SER A 41 -9.68 -23.29 -4.16
C SER A 41 -9.26 -21.85 -3.84
N GLN A 42 -9.14 -20.95 -4.82
CA GLN A 42 -8.79 -19.55 -4.53
C GLN A 42 -9.92 -18.75 -3.90
N ALA A 43 -9.56 -17.93 -2.92
CA ALA A 43 -10.47 -17.02 -2.26
C ALA A 43 -11.09 -16.00 -3.24
N VAL A 44 -12.41 -15.99 -3.28
CA VAL A 44 -13.22 -15.03 -4.05
C VAL A 44 -14.03 -14.12 -3.13
N ASN A 45 -14.43 -12.97 -3.66
CA ASN A 45 -15.35 -12.04 -3.01
C ASN A 45 -16.82 -12.50 -3.16
N SER A 46 -17.77 -11.70 -2.65
CA SER A 46 -19.21 -11.98 -2.68
C SER A 46 -19.78 -12.13 -4.10
N SER A 47 -19.15 -11.51 -5.10
CA SER A 47 -19.54 -11.61 -6.51
C SER A 47 -18.85 -12.77 -7.25
N GLY A 48 -18.14 -13.66 -6.55
CA GLY A 48 -17.40 -14.77 -7.16
C GLY A 48 -16.11 -14.36 -7.89
N ASN A 49 -15.66 -13.11 -7.73
CA ASN A 49 -14.44 -12.61 -8.35
C ASN A 49 -13.21 -12.84 -7.45
N PRO A 50 -12.03 -13.15 -8.02
CA PRO A 50 -10.78 -13.19 -7.27
C PRO A 50 -10.47 -11.83 -6.62
N TYR A 51 -9.90 -11.86 -5.42
CA TYR A 51 -9.38 -10.65 -4.78
C TYR A 51 -8.29 -9.96 -5.60
N PRO A 52 -8.13 -8.64 -5.43
CA PRO A 52 -7.03 -7.91 -6.06
C PRO A 52 -5.67 -8.43 -5.59
N THR A 53 -4.62 -8.19 -6.39
CA THR A 53 -3.25 -8.51 -5.96
C THR A 53 -2.68 -7.39 -5.08
N MET A 54 -3.04 -6.15 -5.40
CA MET A 54 -2.61 -4.96 -4.68
C MET A 54 -3.82 -4.15 -4.25
N VAL A 55 -3.77 -3.62 -3.02
CA VAL A 55 -4.72 -2.63 -2.50
C VAL A 55 -3.98 -1.37 -2.06
N VAL A 56 -4.61 -0.23 -2.26
CA VAL A 56 -4.15 1.07 -1.75
C VAL A 56 -5.24 1.68 -0.90
N GLU A 57 -4.85 2.22 0.25
CA GLU A 57 -5.71 3.03 1.13
C GLU A 57 -5.11 4.41 1.27
N ILE A 58 -5.94 5.45 1.18
CA ILE A 58 -5.56 6.85 1.25
C ILE A 58 -6.28 7.48 2.45
N GLY A 59 -5.62 7.47 3.61
CA GLY A 59 -6.22 7.97 4.84
C GLY A 59 -6.02 9.47 5.05
N ASN A 60 -7.10 10.23 5.05
CA ASN A 60 -7.09 11.66 5.40
C ASN A 60 -7.42 11.87 6.88
N THR A 61 -8.46 11.22 7.38
CA THR A 61 -8.89 11.32 8.78
C THR A 61 -8.41 10.16 9.64
N GLU A 62 -8.09 9.04 9.01
CA GLU A 62 -7.62 7.81 9.64
C GLU A 62 -6.26 8.04 10.29
N SER A 63 -6.07 7.50 11.48
CA SER A 63 -4.75 7.51 12.11
C SER A 63 -3.75 6.62 11.36
N LEU A 64 -2.46 6.89 11.50
CA LEU A 64 -1.41 6.01 10.98
C LEU A 64 -1.54 4.59 11.55
N ASN A 65 -1.90 4.46 12.83
CA ASN A 65 -2.10 3.17 13.48
C ASN A 65 -3.28 2.38 12.90
N SER A 66 -4.39 3.05 12.58
CA SER A 66 -5.53 2.39 11.94
C SER A 66 -5.21 1.93 10.53
N LEU A 67 -4.47 2.74 9.75
CA LEU A 67 -4.00 2.33 8.42
C LEU A 67 -3.04 1.14 8.51
N HIS A 68 -2.10 1.17 9.46
CA HIS A 68 -1.19 0.06 9.72
C HIS A 68 -1.94 -1.22 10.05
N GLY A 69 -2.92 -1.16 10.96
CA GLY A 69 -3.71 -2.34 11.38
C GLY A 69 -4.48 -3.04 10.26
N LEU A 70 -4.73 -2.38 9.13
CA LEU A 70 -5.36 -3.01 7.97
C LEU A 70 -4.46 -4.07 7.32
N VAL A 71 -3.14 -4.06 7.56
CA VAL A 71 -2.22 -5.06 6.99
C VAL A 71 -2.60 -6.48 7.40
N GLU A 72 -2.97 -6.71 8.66
CA GLU A 72 -3.40 -8.03 9.14
C GLU A 72 -4.70 -8.48 8.49
N LYS A 73 -5.57 -7.52 8.13
CA LYS A 73 -6.86 -7.77 7.51
C LYS A 73 -6.66 -8.12 6.04
N TYR A 74 -5.93 -7.29 5.31
CA TYR A 74 -5.63 -7.53 3.91
C TYR A 74 -4.71 -8.72 3.69
N PHE A 75 -3.85 -9.07 4.64
CA PHE A 75 -2.99 -10.25 4.57
C PHE A 75 -3.54 -11.47 5.31
N SER A 76 -4.82 -11.47 5.68
CA SER A 76 -5.44 -12.64 6.29
C SER A 76 -5.40 -13.86 5.36
N GLN A 77 -5.61 -15.05 5.93
CA GLN A 77 -5.73 -16.29 5.17
C GLN A 77 -6.96 -16.31 4.24
N ARG A 78 -7.94 -15.43 4.47
CA ARG A 78 -9.16 -15.35 3.66
C ARG A 78 -8.92 -14.69 2.32
N THR A 79 -7.86 -13.89 2.16
CA THR A 79 -7.58 -13.12 0.95
C THR A 79 -6.32 -13.61 0.23
N THR A 80 -6.15 -13.20 -1.03
CA THR A 80 -4.92 -13.48 -1.81
C THR A 80 -4.14 -12.21 -2.14
N ILE A 81 -4.42 -11.10 -1.44
CA ILE A 81 -3.79 -9.80 -1.66
C ILE A 81 -2.32 -9.90 -1.27
N GLN A 82 -1.40 -9.56 -2.16
CA GLN A 82 0.05 -9.67 -1.93
C GLN A 82 0.69 -8.35 -1.52
N ILE A 83 0.09 -7.22 -1.91
CA ILE A 83 0.66 -5.89 -1.74
C ILE A 83 -0.37 -4.98 -1.10
N TYR A 84 0.01 -4.29 -0.04
CA TYR A 84 -0.77 -3.24 0.57
C TYR A 84 0.06 -1.96 0.64
N LEU A 85 -0.46 -0.88 0.06
CA LEU A 85 0.13 0.45 0.14
C LEU A 85 -0.81 1.37 0.93
N ALA A 86 -0.36 1.85 2.08
CA ALA A 86 -1.06 2.91 2.80
C ALA A 86 -0.47 4.27 2.42
N ILE A 87 -1.32 5.25 2.14
CA ILE A 87 -0.97 6.66 1.95
C ILE A 87 -1.67 7.46 3.02
N LYS A 88 -0.91 8.14 3.89
CA LYS A 88 -1.46 9.04 4.91
C LYS A 88 -1.32 10.48 4.43
N LEU A 89 -2.43 11.20 4.39
CA LEU A 89 -2.46 12.65 4.18
C LEU A 89 -2.55 13.33 5.55
N TYR A 90 -1.61 14.22 5.86
CA TYR A 90 -1.68 15.04 7.05
C TYR A 90 -2.35 16.39 6.75
N PRO A 91 -3.09 16.97 7.72
CA PRO A 91 -3.63 18.31 7.55
C PRO A 91 -2.52 19.33 7.24
N PRO A 92 -2.78 20.33 6.38
CA PRO A 92 -1.84 21.41 6.16
C PRO A 92 -1.50 22.15 7.45
N HIS A 93 -0.24 22.53 7.61
CA HIS A 93 0.21 23.43 8.65
C HIS A 93 -0.26 24.87 8.36
N HIS A 94 -0.21 25.74 9.38
CA HIS A 94 -0.62 27.15 9.26
C HIS A 94 0.13 27.95 8.19
N ASN A 95 1.35 27.53 7.83
CA ASN A 95 2.17 28.12 6.78
C ASN A 95 1.97 27.44 5.40
N ASN A 96 0.89 26.67 5.21
CA ASN A 96 0.55 25.92 4.01
C ASN A 96 1.57 24.83 3.62
N THR A 97 2.49 24.46 4.51
CA THR A 97 3.29 23.26 4.31
C THR A 97 2.47 22.03 4.70
N PHE A 98 2.81 20.88 4.17
CA PHE A 98 2.07 19.65 4.41
C PHE A 98 3.01 18.44 4.38
N ALA A 99 2.60 17.39 5.06
CA ALA A 99 3.28 16.11 5.05
C ALA A 99 2.36 15.02 4.51
N LEU A 100 2.96 14.06 3.83
CA LEU A 100 2.35 12.82 3.40
C LEU A 100 3.30 11.68 3.73
N LEU A 101 2.75 10.47 3.78
CA LEU A 101 3.52 9.28 4.09
C LEU A 101 3.00 8.11 3.27
N ALA A 102 3.91 7.42 2.59
CA ALA A 102 3.63 6.16 1.91
C ALA A 102 4.26 5.02 2.71
N VAL A 103 3.49 3.97 2.95
CA VAL A 103 3.91 2.80 3.70
C VAL A 103 3.55 1.54 2.92
N LEU A 104 4.57 0.80 2.48
CA LEU A 104 4.40 -0.40 1.67
C LEU A 104 4.59 -1.66 2.52
N TYR A 105 3.63 -2.58 2.42
CA TYR A 105 3.68 -3.91 3.01
C TYR A 105 3.62 -4.97 1.92
N LEU A 106 4.38 -6.04 2.12
CA LEU A 106 4.41 -7.20 1.21
C LEU A 106 4.08 -8.47 1.99
N ARG A 107 3.16 -9.28 1.48
CA ARG A 107 2.74 -10.52 2.16
C ARG A 107 3.89 -11.53 2.29
N ASN A 108 4.83 -11.55 1.37
CA ASN A 108 5.96 -12.48 1.38
C ASN A 108 7.10 -12.05 2.31
N ASN A 109 6.98 -10.92 3.01
CA ASN A 109 7.93 -10.55 4.05
C ASN A 109 7.86 -11.58 5.20
N PRO A 110 8.99 -12.03 5.79
CA PRO A 110 8.97 -12.92 6.96
C PRO A 110 8.11 -12.41 8.12
N ASN A 111 7.98 -11.08 8.26
CA ASN A 111 7.01 -10.42 9.13
C ASN A 111 6.10 -9.50 8.29
N PRO A 112 4.95 -9.99 7.78
CA PRO A 112 4.08 -9.23 6.87
C PRO A 112 3.50 -7.93 7.43
N THR A 113 3.49 -7.76 8.75
CA THR A 113 3.04 -6.53 9.41
C THR A 113 4.16 -5.49 9.49
N THR A 114 5.42 -5.85 9.21
CA THR A 114 6.53 -4.89 9.12
C THR A 114 6.56 -4.25 7.73
N PRO A 115 6.52 -2.90 7.62
CA PRO A 115 6.69 -2.24 6.34
C PRO A 115 8.04 -2.56 5.70
N VAL A 116 8.07 -2.66 4.37
CA VAL A 116 9.33 -2.79 3.61
C VAL A 116 9.84 -1.46 3.08
N VAL A 117 8.96 -0.46 2.98
CA VAL A 117 9.29 0.91 2.57
C VAL A 117 8.41 1.85 3.38
N VAL A 118 9.04 2.85 4.00
CA VAL A 118 8.36 3.99 4.62
C VAL A 118 8.95 5.26 4.01
N LYS A 119 8.10 6.10 3.43
CA LYS A 119 8.56 7.25 2.66
C LYS A 119 7.73 8.48 2.97
N SER A 120 8.35 9.46 3.60
CA SER A 120 7.79 10.78 3.90
C SER A 120 7.92 11.69 2.67
N PHE A 121 6.87 12.43 2.34
CA PHE A 121 6.89 13.38 1.24
C PHE A 121 6.02 14.61 1.51
N GLY A 122 6.14 15.64 0.67
CA GLY A 122 5.51 16.94 0.88
C GLY A 122 6.54 18.02 1.17
N THR A 123 6.13 19.08 1.83
CA THR A 123 6.96 20.27 2.11
C THR A 123 7.27 20.46 3.60
N ALA A 124 6.83 19.53 4.45
CA ALA A 124 7.09 19.52 5.88
C ALA A 124 7.50 18.13 6.38
N PRO A 125 8.29 18.05 7.46
CA PRO A 125 8.57 16.78 8.13
C PRO A 125 7.31 16.22 8.81
N LEU A 126 7.30 14.91 9.05
CA LEU A 126 6.26 14.26 9.85
C LEU A 126 6.25 14.80 11.29
N SER A 127 5.07 14.79 11.93
CA SER A 127 4.97 15.11 13.36
C SER A 127 5.78 14.13 14.22
N ASN A 128 6.30 14.60 15.37
CA ASN A 128 7.07 13.77 16.31
C ASN A 128 6.32 12.50 16.72
N HIS A 129 5.00 12.59 16.91
CA HIS A 129 4.18 11.42 17.22
C HIS A 129 4.18 10.37 16.11
N SER A 130 4.12 10.80 14.84
CA SER A 130 4.21 9.87 13.70
C SER A 130 5.60 9.26 13.56
N GLN A 131 6.65 10.05 13.80
CA GLN A 131 8.03 9.54 13.77
C GLN A 131 8.24 8.46 14.84
N ILE A 132 7.87 8.74 16.09
CA ILE A 132 7.94 7.76 17.20
C ILE A 132 7.16 6.49 16.88
N TYR A 133 5.97 6.61 16.30
CA TYR A 133 5.17 5.45 15.91
C TYR A 133 5.88 4.62 14.83
N LEU A 134 6.43 5.25 13.79
CA LEU A 134 7.14 4.55 12.72
C LEU A 134 8.37 3.79 13.26
N GLN A 135 9.14 4.43 14.14
CA GLN A 135 10.30 3.82 14.80
C GLN A 135 9.93 2.62 15.69
N SER A 136 8.66 2.53 16.12
CA SER A 136 8.17 1.37 16.88
C SER A 136 7.81 0.17 16.00
N ILE A 137 7.59 0.36 14.69
CA ILE A 137 7.14 -0.70 13.77
C ILE A 137 8.18 -1.07 12.71
N VAL A 138 9.23 -0.27 12.54
CA VAL A 138 10.29 -0.53 11.57
C VAL A 138 11.63 0.07 12.02
N GLN A 139 12.72 -0.42 11.47
CA GLN A 139 14.07 0.13 11.67
C GLN A 139 14.23 1.46 10.92
N ASP A 140 15.08 2.35 11.44
CA ASP A 140 15.26 3.72 10.92
C ASP A 140 15.69 3.74 9.44
N GLU A 141 16.49 2.77 8.99
CA GLU A 141 17.00 2.70 7.60
C GLU A 141 15.91 2.46 6.56
N VAL A 142 14.73 2.01 6.97
CA VAL A 142 13.57 1.81 6.08
C VAL A 142 12.80 3.12 5.87
N ILE A 143 13.01 4.11 6.73
CA ILE A 143 12.33 5.41 6.70
C ILE A 143 13.18 6.40 5.91
N THR A 144 12.62 6.87 4.80
CA THR A 144 13.26 7.87 3.92
C THR A 144 12.32 9.04 3.69
N GLY A 145 12.79 10.14 3.09
CA GLY A 145 11.93 11.26 2.76
C GLY A 145 12.20 12.54 3.55
N VAL A 146 11.27 13.48 3.42
CA VAL A 146 11.32 14.78 4.11
C VAL A 146 11.37 14.58 5.63
N GLY A 147 12.41 15.13 6.26
CA GLY A 147 12.71 14.96 7.69
C GLY A 147 13.66 13.79 8.02
N PHE A 148 14.05 13.00 7.02
CA PHE A 148 14.95 11.84 7.14
C PHE A 148 16.06 11.92 6.08
N GLU A 149 16.80 13.03 6.06
CA GLU A 149 17.87 13.35 5.09
C GLU A 149 17.42 13.53 3.63
N GLY A 150 16.10 13.60 3.41
CA GLY A 150 15.51 13.79 2.09
C GLY A 150 15.62 15.18 1.49
N ALA A 151 15.76 15.25 0.17
CA ALA A 151 15.76 16.49 -0.59
C ALA A 151 14.33 17.07 -0.71
N PRO A 152 14.17 18.40 -0.76
CA PRO A 152 12.89 19.06 -1.01
C PRO A 152 12.21 18.56 -2.31
N CYS A 153 10.87 18.58 -2.33
CA CYS A 153 10.05 18.06 -3.43
C CYS A 153 9.86 19.05 -4.60
N ASP A 154 10.92 19.63 -5.16
CA ASP A 154 10.82 20.74 -6.14
C ASP A 154 11.30 20.43 -7.58
N GLY A 155 11.68 19.17 -7.87
CA GLY A 155 12.20 18.72 -9.17
C GLY A 155 11.45 17.53 -9.78
N ALA A 156 11.59 17.34 -11.10
CA ALA A 156 11.14 16.13 -11.79
C ALA A 156 12.12 14.96 -11.56
N ASN A 157 11.63 13.71 -11.62
CA ASN A 157 12.44 12.49 -11.48
C ASN A 157 13.25 12.39 -10.17
N ILE A 158 12.76 12.99 -9.09
CA ILE A 158 13.39 12.80 -7.79
C ILE A 158 13.11 11.36 -7.34
N GLY A 159 14.12 10.50 -7.38
CA GLY A 159 14.02 9.08 -7.00
C GLY A 159 13.49 8.87 -5.58
N GLU A 160 13.67 9.87 -4.72
CA GLU A 160 13.06 9.92 -3.39
C GLU A 160 11.52 9.92 -3.41
N TYR A 161 10.86 10.31 -4.49
CA TYR A 161 9.38 10.29 -4.60
C TYR A 161 8.87 9.17 -5.52
N GLN A 162 9.75 8.22 -5.88
CA GLN A 162 9.39 7.01 -6.58
C GLN A 162 9.35 5.83 -5.60
N LEU A 163 8.39 4.93 -5.80
CA LEU A 163 8.22 3.71 -5.02
C LEU A 163 8.15 2.53 -5.98
N ALA A 164 9.13 1.64 -5.88
CA ALA A 164 9.20 0.44 -6.71
C ALA A 164 8.22 -0.61 -6.20
N ILE A 165 7.24 -0.96 -7.03
CA ILE A 165 6.30 -2.05 -6.74
C ILE A 165 6.88 -3.36 -7.28
N PRO A 166 7.04 -4.41 -6.45
CA PRO A 166 7.61 -5.68 -6.88
C PRO A 166 6.69 -6.39 -7.90
N ILE A 167 7.14 -6.41 -9.16
CA ILE A 167 6.39 -6.95 -10.30
C ILE A 167 6.08 -8.44 -10.10
N ASN A 168 7.04 -9.21 -9.58
CA ASN A 168 6.83 -10.61 -9.26
C ASN A 168 5.66 -10.81 -8.29
N LEU A 169 5.47 -9.94 -7.29
CA LEU A 169 4.30 -10.05 -6.42
C LEU A 169 3.03 -9.57 -7.10
N LEU A 170 3.10 -8.46 -7.84
CA LEU A 170 1.95 -7.89 -8.55
C LEU A 170 1.35 -8.86 -9.58
N PHE A 171 2.20 -9.65 -10.24
CA PHE A 171 1.81 -10.67 -11.23
C PHE A 171 1.85 -12.11 -10.71
N ASN A 172 2.06 -12.34 -9.40
CA ASN A 172 2.20 -13.66 -8.76
C ASN A 172 3.32 -14.57 -9.36
N GLY A 173 4.46 -13.99 -9.72
CA GLY A 173 5.66 -14.69 -10.14
C GLY A 173 5.64 -15.12 -11.61
N VAL A 174 4.75 -14.54 -12.41
CA VAL A 174 4.74 -14.72 -13.86
C VAL A 174 5.72 -13.71 -14.45
N ASP A 175 6.90 -14.20 -14.83
CA ASP A 175 7.89 -13.50 -15.65
C ASP A 175 7.55 -13.63 -17.15
#